data_AF-A0AAU5VGW3-F1
#
_entry.id   AF-A0AAU5VGW3-F1
#
_cell.length_a   1.000
_cell.length_b   1.000
_cell.length_c   1.000
_cell.angle_alpha   90.00
_cell.angle_beta   90.00
_cell.angle_gamma   90.00
#
_symmetry.space_group_name_H-M   'P 1'
#
loop_
_entity.id
_entity.type
_entity.pdbx_description
1 polymer ?
#
loop_
_entity_poly.entity_id
_entity_poly.type
_entity_poly.pdbx_seq_one_letter_code
_entity_poly.pdbx_strand_id
1 'polypeptide(L)' 'MFDHVTGLSPEQAAHWATLVEQSRPVLESDGMEAVQTLLAERGMSVIQAIVITRALLGHAETPLRVAIDIVATSKARQ' A
#
# COMPACT_ATOMS: atom_id res chain seq x y z
N MET A 1 8.60 -4.53 -9.29
CA MET A 1 7.62 -4.46 -8.18
C MET A 1 6.26 -4.05 -8.72
N PHE A 2 6.13 -2.90 -9.38
CA PHE A 2 4.86 -2.43 -9.98
C PHE A 2 4.83 -2.45 -11.51
N ASP A 3 5.73 -3.21 -12.12
CA ASP A 3 5.85 -3.44 -13.57
C ASP A 3 4.60 -4.08 -14.21
N HIS A 4 3.75 -4.71 -13.40
CA HIS A 4 2.47 -5.29 -13.83
C HIS A 4 1.30 -4.28 -13.84
N VAL A 5 1.51 -3.04 -13.39
CA VAL A 5 0.46 -2.01 -13.32
C VAL A 5 0.46 -1.21 -14.64
N THR A 6 -0.55 -1.43 -15.47
CA THR A 6 -0.69 -0.73 -16.76
C THR A 6 -0.92 0.76 -16.55
N GLY A 7 -0.21 1.60 -17.31
CA GLY A 7 -0.35 3.06 -17.27
C GLY A 7 0.44 3.76 -16.15
N LEU A 8 1.19 3.01 -15.34
CA LEU A 8 2.06 3.56 -14.30
C LEU A 8 3.37 4.08 -14.92
N SER A 9 3.71 5.34 -14.68
CA SER A 9 5.02 5.85 -15.12
C SER A 9 6.15 5.22 -14.29
N PRO A 10 7.38 5.11 -14.84
CA PRO A 10 8.52 4.58 -14.08
C PRO A 10 8.80 5.35 -12.79
N GLU A 11 8.60 6.67 -12.80
CA GLU A 11 8.76 7.52 -11.62
C GLU A 11 7.72 7.19 -10.54
N GLN A 12 6.45 7.03 -10.93
CA GLN A 12 5.39 6.63 -9.99
C GLN A 12 5.64 5.23 -9.43
N ALA A 13 6.11 4.30 -10.26
CA ALA A 13 6.48 2.96 -9.81
C ALA A 13 7.63 2.99 -8.79
N ALA A 14 8.66 3.82 -9.02
CA ALA A 14 9.76 4.00 -8.09
C ALA A 14 9.31 4.65 -6.78
N HIS A 15 8.39 5.63 -6.87
CA HIS A 15 7.81 6.27 -5.70
C HIS A 15 7.01 5.27 -4.85
N TRP A 16 6.16 4.46 -5.46
CA TRP A 16 5.39 3.43 -4.75
C TRP A 16 6.31 2.37 -4.13
N ALA A 17 7.37 1.96 -4.84
CA ALA A 17 8.34 1.01 -4.29
C ALA A 17 9.04 1.58 -3.05
N THR A 18 9.40 2.87 -3.09
CA THR A 18 9.98 3.58 -1.94
C THR A 18 9.00 3.60 -0.77
N LEU A 19 7.72 3.83 -1.01
CA LEU A 19 6.68 3.81 0.03
C LEU A 19 6.49 2.42 0.63
N VAL A 20 6.57 1.36 -0.16
CA VAL A 20 6.54 -0.03 0.34
C VAL A 20 7.70 -0.25 1.31
N GLU A 21 8.93 0.07 0.90
CA GLU A 21 10.11 -0.13 1.74
C GLU A 21 10.07 0.70 3.03
N GLN A 22 9.54 1.93 2.98
CA GLN A 22 9.35 2.76 4.17
C GLN A 22 8.21 2.27 5.07
N SER A 23 7.23 1.57 4.53
CA SER A 23 6.09 1.04 5.28
C SER A 23 6.37 -0.32 5.92
N ARG A 24 7.37 -1.08 5.43
CA ARG A 24 7.79 -2.37 6.02
C ARG A 24 8.11 -2.28 7.52
N PRO A 25 9.00 -1.37 7.98
CA PRO A 25 9.31 -1.29 9.41
C PRO A 25 8.08 -0.90 10.24
N VAL A 26 7.20 -0.03 9.71
CA VAL A 26 5.94 0.36 10.39
C VAL A 26 4.97 -0.81 10.48
N LEU A 27 4.90 -1.64 9.45
CA LEU A 27 4.09 -2.86 9.49
C LEU A 27 4.61 -3.84 10.54
N GLU A 28 5.92 -3.98 10.67
CA GLU A 28 6.56 -4.87 11.65
C GLU A 28 6.42 -4.36 13.08
N SER A 29 6.49 -3.04 13.32
CA SER A 29 6.39 -2.46 14.66
C SER A 29 4.95 -2.24 15.12
N ASP A 30 4.14 -1.60 14.29
CA ASP A 30 2.87 -0.98 14.68
C ASP A 30 1.66 -1.57 13.93
N GLY A 31 1.91 -2.45 12.96
CA GLY A 31 0.89 -3.17 12.24
C GLY A 31 0.23 -2.40 11.10
N MET A 32 -0.78 -3.01 10.49
CA MET A 32 -1.34 -2.54 9.22
C MET A 32 -2.12 -1.22 9.35
N GLU A 33 -2.76 -0.94 10.49
CA GLU A 33 -3.49 0.31 10.68
C GLU A 33 -2.54 1.52 10.70
N ALA A 34 -1.36 1.38 11.33
CA ALA A 34 -0.33 2.42 11.32
C ALA A 34 0.21 2.68 9.91
N VAL A 35 0.35 1.64 9.09
CA VAL A 35 0.68 1.78 7.66
C VAL A 35 -0.40 2.60 6.92
N GLN A 36 -1.69 2.34 7.18
CA GLN A 36 -2.76 3.10 6.53
C GLN A 36 -2.75 4.58 6.95
N THR A 37 -2.50 4.87 8.23
CA THR A 37 -2.31 6.24 8.73
C THR A 37 -1.15 6.93 8.02
N LEU A 38 0.02 6.30 7.98
CA LEU A 38 1.20 6.85 7.30
C LEU A 38 0.92 7.19 5.82
N LEU A 39 0.25 6.28 5.12
CA LEU A 39 -0.08 6.47 3.72
C LEU A 39 -1.15 7.57 3.53
N ALA A 40 -2.09 7.72 4.46
CA ALA A 40 -3.07 8.80 4.43
C ALA A 40 -2.42 10.17 4.68
N GLU A 41 -1.53 10.28 5.67
CA GLU A 41 -0.77 11.49 5.97
C GLU A 41 0.12 11.93 4.80
N ARG A 42 0.64 10.97 4.02
CA ARG A 42 1.40 11.22 2.79
C ARG A 42 0.53 11.56 1.58
N GLY A 43 -0.78 11.69 1.77
CA GLY A 43 -1.72 12.07 0.72
C GLY A 43 -1.99 10.96 -0.31
N MET A 44 -1.71 9.70 0.01
CA MET A 44 -1.97 8.59 -0.92
C MET A 44 -3.46 8.33 -1.04
N SER A 45 -3.93 8.25 -2.28
CA SER A 45 -5.30 7.85 -2.60
C SER A 45 -5.59 6.42 -2.13
N VAL A 46 -6.88 6.10 -2.00
CA VAL A 46 -7.34 4.74 -1.64
C VAL A 46 -6.79 3.68 -2.60
N ILE A 47 -6.77 3.97 -3.91
CA ILE A 47 -6.23 3.03 -4.92
C ILE A 47 -4.74 2.78 -4.69
N GLN A 48 -3.96 3.84 -4.47
CA GLN A 48 -2.52 3.72 -4.16
C GLN A 48 -2.30 2.94 -2.87
N ALA A 49 -3.10 3.21 -1.84
CA ALA A 49 -3.05 2.50 -0.58
C ALA A 49 -3.31 0.99 -0.75
N ILE A 50 -4.30 0.60 -1.55
CA ILE A 50 -4.59 -0.81 -1.88
C ILE A 50 -3.39 -1.47 -2.55
N VAL A 51 -2.81 -0.80 -3.54
CA VAL A 51 -1.66 -1.32 -4.28
C VAL A 51 -0.44 -1.53 -3.38
N ILE A 52 -0.13 -0.55 -2.53
CA ILE A 52 0.98 -0.62 -1.57
C ILE A 52 0.72 -1.68 -0.50
N THR A 53 -0.51 -1.76 0.03
CA THR A 53 -0.93 -2.77 1.01
C THR A 53 -0.76 -4.19 0.45
N ARG A 54 -1.19 -4.39 -0.80
CA ARG A 54 -1.02 -5.68 -1.49
C ARG A 54 0.45 -6.02 -1.73
N ALA A 55 1.31 -5.02 -1.97
CA ALA A 55 2.74 -5.23 -2.14
C ALA A 55 3.40 -5.66 -0.82
N LEU A 56 3.02 -5.02 0.28
CA LEU A 56 3.51 -5.34 1.63
C LEU A 56 3.16 -6.78 2.05
N LEU A 57 1.95 -7.24 1.69
CA LEU A 57 1.48 -8.59 1.99
C LEU A 57 1.92 -9.64 0.94
N GLY A 58 2.72 -9.26 -0.06
CA GLY A 58 3.13 -10.14 -1.15
C GLY A 58 2.09 -10.23 -2.27
N HIS A 59 2.42 -9.66 -3.44
CA HIS A 59 1.49 -9.56 -4.57
C HIS A 59 0.92 -10.89 -5.08
N ALA A 60 1.75 -11.94 -5.10
CA ALA A 60 1.37 -13.26 -5.61
C ALA A 60 0.50 -14.04 -4.62
N GLU A 61 0.72 -13.83 -3.33
CA GLU A 61 0.07 -14.57 -2.24
C GLU A 61 -1.22 -13.89 -1.78
N THR A 62 -1.33 -12.58 -1.98
CA THR A 62 -2.46 -11.77 -1.53
C THR A 62 -3.43 -11.45 -2.66
N PRO A 63 -4.67 -11.97 -2.62
CA PRO A 63 -5.74 -11.57 -3.54
C PRO A 63 -6.03 -10.07 -3.42
N LEU A 64 -6.34 -9.41 -4.54
CA LEU A 64 -6.67 -7.98 -4.55
C LEU A 64 -7.81 -7.63 -3.58
N ARG A 65 -8.81 -8.51 -3.46
CA ARG A 65 -9.94 -8.33 -2.53
C ARG A 65 -9.47 -8.16 -1.08
N VAL A 66 -8.49 -8.95 -0.63
CA VAL A 66 -7.97 -8.86 0.74
C VAL A 66 -7.36 -7.49 1.00
N ALA A 67 -6.58 -6.96 0.06
CA ALA A 67 -6.01 -5.62 0.18
C ALA A 67 -7.10 -4.52 0.16
N ILE A 68 -8.16 -4.69 -0.64
CA ILE A 68 -9.32 -3.79 -0.64
C ILE A 68 -9.98 -3.77 0.73
N ASP A 69 -10.27 -4.94 1.30
CA ASP A 69 -11.01 -5.06 2.55
C ASP A 69 -10.22 -4.46 3.73
N ILE A 70 -8.89 -4.64 3.75
CA ILE A 70 -8.00 -4.01 4.73
C ILE A 70 -8.08 -2.48 4.64
N VAL A 71 -7.95 -1.92 3.44
CA VAL A 71 -7.99 -0.45 3.27
C VAL A 71 -9.38 0.10 3.55
N ALA A 72 -10.45 -0.60 3.14
CA ALA A 72 -11.83 -0.17 3.33
C ALA A 72 -12.29 -0.19 4.79
N THR A 73 -11.67 -1.05 5.63
CA THR A 73 -11.99 -1.16 7.06
C THR A 73 -11.09 -0.30 7.95
N SER A 74 -10.05 0.33 7.39
CA SER A 74 -9.12 1.16 8.13
C SER A 74 -9.77 2.48 8.57
N LYS A 75 -9.59 2.85 9.84
CA LYS A 75 -10.13 4.11 10.39
C LYS A 75 -9.40 5.31 9.80
N ALA A 76 -8.13 5.16 9.43
CA ALA A 76 -7.37 6.19 8.72
C ALA A 76 -7.92 6.54 7.32
N ARG A 77 -8.88 5.74 6.81
CA ARG A 77 -9.43 5.86 5.46
C ARG A 77 -10.93 6.18 5.42
N GLN A 78 -11.57 6.32 6.59
CA GLN A 78 -12.95 6.77 6.75
C GLN A 78 -13.02 8.29 6.86
#